data_AF-A0A7S9LQH3-F1
#
_entry.id   AF-A0A7S9LQH3-F1
#
_cell.length_a   1.000
_cell.length_b   1.000
_cell.length_c   1.000
_cell.angle_alpha   90.00
_cell.angle_beta   90.00
_cell.angle_gamma   90.00
#
_symmetry.space_group_name_H-M   'P 1'
#
loop_
_entity.id
_entity.type
_entity.pdbx_description
1 polymer ?
#
loop_
_entity_poly.entity_id
_entity_poly.type
_entity_poly.pdbx_seq_one_letter_code
_entity_poly.pdbx_strand_id
1 'polypeptide(L)'
;MTDYRPTFETEISPDLFRSDDPAAAMRAVAALPIMVRTQILRILMFLGGVILTEDREIRDGSFAAMKLAFEGVDNALDILSGWQSRRDLNPEARQVLATVMADHAGSLNAPRELRGRAERMAERALRGDRPTSAEYDALLRWTYSSFHPEMLALSSRMKEAGDAMRRSREDAAHEARHRAVDARDRIDTIARTVRLISLNARVEAARAGAAGRAFGVIADEIKSLSEQTEKVSAEIGTSVDEIMANFRIV
;
A
#
# COMPACT_ATOMS: atom_id res chain seq x y z
N MET A 1 23.99 -33.16 -21.01
CA MET A 1 22.88 -32.30 -21.46
C MET A 1 21.97 -32.10 -20.26
N THR A 2 22.15 -30.99 -19.55
CA THR A 2 21.26 -30.57 -18.47
C THR A 2 20.04 -29.93 -19.13
N ASP A 3 18.85 -30.48 -18.87
CA ASP A 3 17.57 -29.92 -19.31
C ASP A 3 17.44 -28.51 -18.71
N TYR A 4 17.80 -27.47 -19.48
CA TYR A 4 17.70 -26.08 -19.06
C TYR A 4 16.22 -25.68 -19.12
N ARG A 5 15.49 -26.04 -18.07
CA ARG A 5 14.16 -25.49 -17.79
C ARG A 5 14.32 -24.39 -16.75
N PRO A 6 14.36 -23.11 -17.16
CA PRO A 6 14.29 -22.05 -16.18
C PRO A 6 12.93 -22.18 -15.44
N THR A 7 12.96 -22.63 -14.20
CA THR A 7 11.80 -22.64 -13.30
C THR A 7 11.59 -21.21 -12.81
N PHE A 8 10.43 -20.63 -13.11
CA PHE A 8 10.09 -19.25 -12.77
C PHE A 8 8.99 -19.21 -11.72
N GLU A 9 9.14 -18.34 -10.72
CA GLU A 9 8.01 -17.64 -10.13
C GLU A 9 7.75 -16.39 -10.99
N THR A 10 6.83 -16.52 -11.95
CA THR A 10 6.32 -15.43 -12.80
C THR A 10 5.17 -14.68 -12.14
N GLU A 11 4.58 -15.23 -11.08
CA GLU A 11 3.35 -14.70 -10.51
C GLU A 11 3.61 -13.66 -9.43
N ILE A 12 3.29 -12.43 -9.79
CA ILE A 12 2.96 -11.38 -8.84
C ILE A 12 1.62 -11.78 -8.26
N SER A 13 1.61 -12.39 -7.08
CA SER A 13 0.32 -12.74 -6.48
C SER A 13 -0.48 -11.44 -6.25
N PRO A 14 -1.70 -11.35 -6.79
CA PRO A 14 -2.62 -10.25 -6.48
C PRO A 14 -2.86 -10.10 -4.97
N ASP A 15 -2.64 -11.18 -4.20
CA ASP A 15 -2.75 -11.19 -2.74
C ASP A 15 -1.81 -10.20 -2.05
N LEU A 16 -0.71 -9.81 -2.71
CA LEU A 16 0.23 -8.80 -2.19
C LEU A 16 -0.46 -7.45 -1.88
N PHE A 17 -1.59 -7.18 -2.55
CA PHE A 17 -2.35 -5.93 -2.43
C PHE A 17 -3.64 -6.07 -1.61
N ARG A 18 -3.96 -7.27 -1.13
CA ARG A 18 -5.22 -7.58 -0.41
C ARG A 18 -5.13 -7.40 1.11
N SER A 19 -4.01 -6.91 1.63
CA SER A 19 -3.85 -6.73 3.07
C SER A 19 -4.70 -5.57 3.61
N ASP A 20 -5.40 -5.83 4.71
CA ASP A 20 -6.02 -4.78 5.54
C ASP A 20 -4.95 -3.88 6.20
N ASP A 21 -3.67 -4.30 6.19
CA ASP A 21 -2.53 -3.47 6.54
C ASP A 21 -2.18 -2.53 5.38
N PRO A 22 -2.36 -1.22 5.53
CA PRO A 22 -2.02 -0.28 4.48
C PRO A 22 -0.53 -0.16 4.20
N ALA A 23 0.33 -0.46 5.17
CA ALA A 23 1.78 -0.45 4.98
C ALA A 23 2.22 -1.60 4.08
N ALA A 24 1.59 -2.77 4.21
CA ALA A 24 1.79 -3.89 3.28
C ALA A 24 1.31 -3.55 1.86
N ALA A 25 0.13 -2.96 1.70
CA ALA A 25 -0.36 -2.53 0.38
C ALA A 25 0.59 -1.48 -0.25
N MET A 26 1.11 -0.56 0.54
CA MET A 26 2.05 0.45 0.07
C MET A 26 3.41 -0.14 -0.33
N ARG A 27 3.92 -1.12 0.42
CA ARG A 27 5.12 -1.90 0.03
C ARG A 27 4.90 -2.63 -1.29
N ALA A 28 3.71 -3.21 -1.50
CA ALA A 28 3.36 -3.89 -2.73
C ALA A 28 3.35 -2.93 -3.94
N VAL A 29 2.80 -1.72 -3.79
CA VAL A 29 2.82 -0.69 -4.85
C VAL A 29 4.24 -0.23 -5.14
N ALA A 30 5.05 -0.01 -4.09
CA ALA A 30 6.44 0.40 -4.24
C ALA A 30 7.34 -0.68 -4.90
N ALA A 31 6.95 -1.96 -4.83
CA ALA A 31 7.67 -3.07 -5.45
C ALA A 31 7.48 -3.16 -6.97
N LEU A 32 6.40 -2.59 -7.52
CA LEU A 32 6.05 -2.71 -8.95
C LEU A 32 7.20 -2.23 -9.88
N PRO A 33 7.86 -1.07 -9.64
CA PRO A 33 8.92 -0.62 -10.54
C PRO A 33 10.20 -1.45 -10.48
N ILE A 34 10.55 -1.97 -9.29
CA ILE A 34 11.71 -2.85 -9.09
C ILE A 34 11.53 -4.11 -9.94
N MET A 35 10.31 -4.63 -9.95
CA MET A 35 9.95 -5.83 -10.67
C MET A 35 9.92 -5.62 -12.18
N VAL A 36 9.32 -4.52 -12.69
CA VAL A 36 9.39 -4.17 -14.12
C VAL A 36 10.85 -4.05 -14.59
N ARG A 37 11.70 -3.36 -13.80
CA ARG A 37 13.14 -3.26 -14.09
C ARG A 37 13.81 -4.63 -14.15
N THR A 38 13.46 -5.53 -13.24
CA THR A 38 14.02 -6.89 -13.18
C THR A 38 13.65 -7.69 -14.44
N GLN A 39 12.40 -7.61 -14.89
CA GLN A 39 11.99 -8.31 -16.11
C GLN A 39 12.68 -7.75 -17.37
N ILE A 40 12.89 -6.43 -17.43
CA ILE A 40 13.61 -5.80 -18.54
C ILE A 40 15.07 -6.24 -18.63
N LEU A 41 15.76 -6.35 -17.49
CA LEU A 41 17.11 -6.91 -17.47
C LEU A 41 17.16 -8.36 -17.95
N ARG A 42 16.15 -9.16 -17.59
CA ARG A 42 16.01 -10.55 -18.05
C ARG A 42 15.78 -10.61 -19.57
N ILE A 43 14.88 -9.79 -20.10
CA ILE A 43 14.61 -9.67 -21.55
C ILE A 43 15.91 -9.39 -22.30
N LEU A 44 16.70 -8.43 -21.84
CA LEU A 44 17.98 -8.07 -22.47
C LEU A 44 18.99 -9.23 -22.41
N MET A 45 19.13 -9.89 -21.26
CA MET A 45 20.01 -11.05 -21.11
C MET A 45 19.62 -12.20 -22.04
N PHE A 46 18.34 -12.54 -22.14
CA PHE A 46 17.86 -13.62 -23.01
C PHE A 46 17.95 -13.25 -24.49
N LEU A 47 17.74 -11.99 -24.85
CA LEU A 47 17.98 -11.51 -26.21
C LEU A 47 19.45 -11.68 -26.61
N GLY A 48 20.38 -11.45 -25.69
CA GLY A 48 21.80 -11.78 -25.89
C GLY A 48 22.01 -13.26 -26.20
N GLY A 49 21.34 -14.16 -25.45
CA GLY A 49 21.33 -15.59 -25.74
C GLY A 49 20.80 -15.92 -27.13
N VAL A 50 19.71 -15.28 -27.56
CA VAL A 50 19.11 -15.45 -28.89
C VAL A 50 20.05 -15.02 -30.02
N ILE A 51 20.81 -13.94 -29.82
CA ILE A 51 21.66 -13.34 -30.85
C ILE A 51 23.05 -13.98 -30.92
N LEU A 52 23.63 -14.32 -29.77
CA LEU A 52 25.05 -14.71 -29.67
C LEU A 52 25.28 -16.23 -29.77
N THR A 53 24.24 -17.06 -29.63
CA THR A 53 24.36 -18.51 -29.72
C THR A 53 24.15 -19.03 -31.15
N GLU A 54 24.91 -20.06 -31.53
CA GLU A 54 24.69 -20.80 -32.78
C GLU A 54 23.77 -22.03 -32.58
N ASP A 55 23.60 -22.45 -31.33
CA ASP A 55 22.79 -23.61 -30.96
C ASP A 55 21.29 -23.26 -31.04
N ARG A 56 20.57 -23.96 -31.92
CA ARG A 56 19.14 -23.74 -32.13
C ARG A 56 18.30 -24.01 -30.87
N GLU A 57 18.64 -25.04 -30.10
CA GLU A 57 17.91 -25.40 -28.89
C GLU A 57 18.04 -24.32 -27.81
N ILE A 58 19.27 -23.81 -27.60
CA ILE A 58 19.53 -22.70 -26.67
C ILE A 58 18.80 -21.42 -27.10
N ARG A 59 18.73 -21.18 -28.42
CA ARG A 59 18.07 -20.00 -28.98
C ARG A 59 16.55 -20.03 -28.81
N ASP A 60 15.94 -21.18 -29.11
CA ASP A 60 14.50 -21.41 -28.93
C ASP A 60 14.12 -21.31 -27.43
N GLY A 61 14.95 -21.87 -26.55
CA GLY A 61 14.79 -21.75 -25.09
C GLY A 61 14.94 -20.31 -24.58
N SER A 62 15.92 -19.56 -25.08
CA SER A 62 16.11 -18.14 -24.72
C SER A 62 14.93 -17.28 -25.15
N PHE A 63 14.37 -17.52 -26.34
CA PHE A 63 13.18 -16.82 -26.81
C PHE A 63 11.95 -17.16 -25.94
N ALA A 64 11.77 -18.42 -25.56
CA ALA A 64 10.70 -18.82 -24.64
C ALA A 64 10.84 -18.15 -23.26
N ALA A 65 12.04 -18.09 -22.71
CA ALA A 65 12.32 -17.39 -21.45
C ALA A 65 12.05 -15.87 -21.54
N MET A 66 12.36 -15.26 -22.69
CA MET A 66 12.05 -13.85 -22.93
C MET A 66 10.54 -13.59 -22.96
N LYS A 67 9.73 -14.48 -23.54
CA LYS A 67 8.26 -14.37 -23.52
C LYS A 67 7.70 -14.36 -22.10
N LEU A 68 8.19 -15.25 -21.24
CA LEU A 68 7.77 -15.29 -19.83
C LEU A 68 8.14 -14.00 -19.08
N ALA A 69 9.30 -13.41 -19.37
CA ALA A 69 9.66 -12.11 -18.82
C ALA A 69 8.73 -10.99 -19.32
N PHE A 70 8.28 -11.04 -20.58
CA PHE A 70 7.26 -10.11 -21.10
C PHE A 70 5.90 -10.28 -20.44
N GLU A 71 5.45 -11.50 -20.16
CA GLU A 71 4.22 -11.77 -19.42
C GLU A 71 4.28 -11.17 -18.00
N GLY A 72 5.44 -11.25 -17.34
CA GLY A 72 5.66 -10.57 -16.06
C GLY A 72 5.55 -9.05 -16.14
N VAL A 73 6.00 -8.44 -17.24
CA VAL A 73 5.78 -7.00 -17.52
C VAL A 73 4.31 -6.71 -17.74
N ASP A 74 3.58 -7.56 -18.48
CA ASP A 74 2.13 -7.38 -18.71
C ASP A 74 1.33 -7.45 -17.43
N ASN A 75 1.57 -8.44 -16.58
CA ASN A 75 0.88 -8.54 -15.30
C ASN A 75 1.08 -7.26 -14.46
N ALA A 76 2.30 -6.72 -14.43
CA ALA A 76 2.58 -5.45 -13.76
C ALA A 76 1.80 -4.27 -14.36
N LEU A 77 1.76 -4.18 -15.69
CA LEU A 77 1.04 -3.12 -16.41
C LEU A 77 -0.49 -3.28 -16.31
N ASP A 78 -1.00 -4.49 -16.21
CA ASP A 78 -2.42 -4.80 -16.02
C ASP A 78 -2.88 -4.47 -14.60
N ILE A 79 -2.02 -4.72 -13.60
CA ILE A 79 -2.24 -4.20 -12.24
C ILE A 79 -2.32 -2.67 -12.30
N LEU A 80 -1.35 -2.02 -12.97
CA LEU A 80 -1.29 -0.56 -13.07
C LEU A 80 -2.36 0.07 -13.96
N SER A 81 -2.96 -0.63 -14.91
CA SER A 81 -3.97 -0.07 -15.82
C SER A 81 -5.40 -0.42 -15.39
N GLY A 82 -5.60 -1.60 -14.78
CA GLY A 82 -6.90 -2.06 -14.29
C GLY A 82 -7.22 -1.65 -12.84
N TRP A 83 -6.31 -1.01 -12.12
CA TRP A 83 -6.49 -0.71 -10.69
C TRP A 83 -7.75 0.11 -10.35
N GLN A 84 -8.23 1.00 -11.23
CA GLN A 84 -9.44 1.80 -10.96
C GLN A 84 -10.70 0.95 -10.85
N SER A 85 -10.74 -0.21 -11.54
CA SER A 85 -11.86 -1.15 -11.47
C SER A 85 -11.67 -2.23 -10.41
N ARG A 86 -10.47 -2.31 -9.80
CA ARG A 86 -10.17 -3.27 -8.72
C ARG A 86 -10.82 -2.84 -7.42
N ARG A 87 -11.91 -3.53 -7.07
CA ARG A 87 -12.64 -3.33 -5.81
C ARG A 87 -11.93 -3.92 -4.59
N ASP A 88 -10.98 -4.83 -4.81
CA ASP A 88 -10.20 -5.52 -3.79
C ASP A 88 -9.01 -4.70 -3.26
N LEU A 89 -8.68 -3.57 -3.88
CA LEU A 89 -7.69 -2.63 -3.33
C LEU A 89 -8.30 -1.81 -2.19
N ASN A 90 -7.56 -1.59 -1.10
CA ASN A 90 -7.98 -0.65 -0.07
C ASN A 90 -7.96 0.82 -0.59
N PRO A 91 -8.71 1.75 0.02
CA PRO A 91 -8.84 3.14 -0.45
C PRO A 91 -7.51 3.87 -0.60
N GLU A 92 -6.56 3.62 0.29
CA GLU A 92 -5.27 4.28 0.32
C GLU A 92 -4.32 3.78 -0.77
N ALA A 93 -4.29 2.48 -1.02
CA ALA A 93 -3.58 1.92 -2.17
C ALA A 93 -4.14 2.49 -3.49
N ARG A 94 -5.47 2.64 -3.59
CA ARG A 94 -6.10 3.32 -4.73
C ARG A 94 -5.66 4.77 -4.83
N GLN A 95 -5.53 5.51 -3.72
CA GLN A 95 -5.08 6.90 -3.75
C GLN A 95 -3.63 7.02 -4.23
N VAL A 96 -2.72 6.16 -3.73
CA VAL A 96 -1.32 6.15 -4.18
C VAL A 96 -1.23 5.80 -5.66
N LEU A 97 -1.92 4.74 -6.12
CA LEU A 97 -1.96 4.41 -7.55
C LEU A 97 -2.58 5.55 -8.37
N ALA A 98 -3.62 6.23 -7.88
CA ALA A 98 -4.21 7.37 -8.57
C ALA A 98 -3.21 8.48 -8.83
N THR A 99 -2.48 8.89 -7.80
CA THR A 99 -1.46 9.95 -7.90
C THR A 99 -0.33 9.52 -8.83
N VAL A 100 0.13 8.29 -8.71
CA VAL A 100 1.21 7.74 -9.55
C VAL A 100 0.79 7.64 -11.01
N MET A 101 -0.44 7.21 -11.29
CA MET A 101 -0.94 7.01 -12.65
C MET A 101 -1.29 8.32 -13.35
N ALA A 102 -1.82 9.31 -12.61
CA ALA A 102 -2.13 10.63 -13.16
C ALA A 102 -0.89 11.32 -13.75
N ASP A 103 0.29 11.07 -13.19
CA ASP A 103 1.52 11.78 -13.55
C ASP A 103 2.40 11.02 -14.57
N HIS A 104 2.05 9.77 -14.93
CA HIS A 104 3.06 8.82 -15.44
C HIS A 104 2.70 8.05 -16.73
N ALA A 105 1.78 8.53 -17.55
CA ALA A 105 1.34 7.84 -18.78
C ALA A 105 2.48 7.50 -19.77
N GLY A 106 3.52 8.34 -19.86
CA GLY A 106 4.64 8.15 -20.80
C GLY A 106 5.47 6.89 -20.52
N SER A 107 5.70 6.57 -19.26
CA SER A 107 6.53 5.42 -18.90
C SER A 107 5.84 4.07 -19.05
N LEU A 108 4.50 4.04 -19.09
CA LEU A 108 3.76 2.82 -19.35
C LEU A 108 3.93 2.42 -20.82
N ASN A 109 4.28 3.38 -21.69
CA ASN A 109 4.55 3.11 -23.10
C ASN A 109 5.97 2.58 -23.35
N ALA A 110 6.98 3.02 -22.59
CA ALA A 110 8.36 2.56 -22.80
C ALA A 110 8.56 1.02 -22.69
N PRO A 111 7.98 0.30 -21.71
CA PRO A 111 7.99 -1.17 -21.69
C PRO A 111 7.34 -1.81 -22.92
N ARG A 112 6.25 -1.22 -23.44
CA ARG A 112 5.55 -1.73 -24.63
C ARG A 112 6.39 -1.56 -25.89
N GLU A 113 7.05 -0.42 -26.05
CA GLU A 113 7.96 -0.17 -27.17
C GLU A 113 9.21 -1.07 -27.13
N LEU A 114 9.78 -1.26 -25.92
CA LEU A 114 10.90 -2.17 -25.70
C LEU A 114 10.55 -3.59 -26.17
N ARG A 115 9.38 -4.09 -25.77
CA ARG A 115 8.88 -5.40 -26.17
C ARG A 115 8.83 -5.54 -27.68
N GLY A 116 8.12 -4.64 -28.35
CA GLY A 116 7.94 -4.74 -29.79
C GLY A 116 9.29 -4.74 -30.54
N ARG A 117 10.28 -3.98 -30.05
CA ARG A 117 11.64 -4.00 -30.64
C ARG A 117 12.37 -5.32 -30.40
N ALA A 118 12.40 -5.79 -29.15
CA ALA A 118 13.08 -7.01 -28.76
C ALA A 118 12.47 -8.27 -29.43
N GLU A 119 11.14 -8.35 -29.55
CA GLU A 119 10.45 -9.43 -30.27
C GLU A 119 10.84 -9.46 -31.74
N ARG A 120 10.77 -8.32 -32.44
CA ARG A 120 11.16 -8.24 -33.85
C ARG A 120 12.62 -8.66 -34.08
N MET A 121 13.52 -8.25 -33.18
CA MET A 121 14.93 -8.66 -33.25
C MET A 121 15.09 -10.17 -33.05
N ALA A 122 14.45 -10.74 -32.02
CA ALA A 122 14.54 -12.16 -31.73
C ALA A 122 13.92 -13.03 -32.83
N GLU A 123 12.76 -12.65 -33.37
CA GLU A 123 12.12 -13.37 -34.46
C GLU A 123 12.97 -13.41 -35.73
N ARG A 124 13.66 -12.32 -36.07
CA ARG A 124 14.62 -12.31 -37.19
C ARG A 124 15.78 -13.27 -36.91
N ALA A 125 16.34 -13.25 -35.70
CA ALA A 125 17.43 -14.14 -35.28
C ALA A 125 17.05 -15.63 -35.41
N LEU A 126 15.82 -15.99 -35.03
CA LEU A 126 15.29 -17.36 -35.15
C LEU A 126 15.14 -17.81 -36.60
N ARG A 127 14.81 -16.89 -37.51
CA ARG A 127 14.76 -17.15 -38.97
C ARG A 127 16.13 -17.26 -39.64
N GLY A 128 17.22 -17.06 -38.88
CA GLY A 128 18.59 -17.12 -39.38
C GLY A 128 19.17 -15.77 -39.79
N ASP A 129 18.39 -14.69 -39.75
CA ASP A 129 18.85 -13.32 -39.95
C ASP A 129 19.43 -12.79 -38.63
N ARG A 130 20.76 -12.85 -38.47
CA ARG A 130 21.43 -12.51 -37.21
C ARG A 130 21.36 -11.01 -36.96
N PRO A 131 20.69 -10.54 -35.88
CA PRO A 131 20.82 -9.16 -35.45
C PRO A 131 22.28 -8.87 -35.15
N THR A 132 22.73 -7.69 -35.52
CA THR A 132 24.12 -7.28 -35.29
C THR A 132 24.33 -6.91 -33.82
N SER A 133 25.58 -7.01 -33.34
CA SER A 133 25.96 -6.46 -32.04
C SER A 133 25.61 -4.97 -31.93
N ALA A 134 25.70 -4.22 -33.03
CA ALA A 134 25.29 -2.82 -33.10
C ALA A 134 23.79 -2.61 -32.85
N GLU A 135 22.92 -3.51 -33.31
CA GLU A 135 21.48 -3.47 -33.03
C GLU A 135 21.16 -3.82 -31.58
N TYR A 136 21.85 -4.81 -31.01
CA TYR A 136 21.74 -5.14 -29.59
C TYR A 136 22.21 -3.98 -28.70
N ASP A 137 23.34 -3.38 -29.04
CA ASP A 137 23.85 -2.19 -28.33
C ASP A 137 22.93 -0.98 -28.50
N ALA A 138 22.28 -0.83 -29.66
CA ALA A 138 21.29 0.23 -29.88
C ALA A 138 20.06 0.03 -28.99
N LEU A 139 19.61 -1.22 -28.82
CA LEU A 139 18.51 -1.54 -27.90
C LEU A 139 18.91 -1.24 -26.44
N LEU A 140 20.10 -1.69 -26.01
CA LEU A 140 20.63 -1.40 -24.69
C LEU A 140 20.71 0.10 -24.44
N ARG A 141 21.36 0.85 -25.34
CA ARG A 141 21.47 2.31 -25.25
C ARG A 141 20.10 2.97 -25.15
N TRP A 142 19.14 2.53 -25.97
CA TRP A 142 17.77 3.03 -25.93
C TRP A 142 17.08 2.72 -24.59
N THR A 143 17.24 1.52 -24.03
CA THR A 143 16.71 1.17 -22.70
C THR A 143 17.32 2.08 -21.63
N TYR A 144 18.62 2.35 -21.68
CA TYR A 144 19.27 3.27 -20.73
C TYR A 144 18.84 4.73 -20.93
N SER A 145 18.65 5.20 -22.17
CA SER A 145 18.32 6.61 -22.44
C SER A 145 16.84 6.94 -22.27
N SER A 146 15.95 5.99 -22.58
CA SER A 146 14.50 6.23 -22.61
C SER A 146 13.81 5.63 -21.38
N PHE A 147 14.13 4.38 -21.04
CA PHE A 147 13.42 3.68 -19.97
C PHE A 147 13.97 3.96 -18.57
N HIS A 148 15.30 4.02 -18.41
CA HIS A 148 15.93 4.26 -17.11
C HIS A 148 15.50 5.56 -16.41
N PRO A 149 15.52 6.75 -17.07
CA PRO A 149 15.13 7.99 -16.41
C PRO A 149 13.63 8.00 -16.03
N GLU A 150 12.77 7.41 -16.86
CA GLU A 150 11.34 7.31 -16.57
C GLU A 150 11.08 6.45 -15.33
N MET A 151 11.79 5.33 -15.17
CA MET A 151 11.66 4.49 -13.98
C MET A 151 12.18 5.16 -12.71
N LEU A 152 13.25 5.95 -12.80
CA LEU A 152 13.72 6.75 -11.67
C LEU A 152 12.68 7.81 -11.29
N ALA A 153 12.09 8.49 -12.28
CA ALA A 153 11.02 9.45 -12.05
C ALA A 153 9.79 8.78 -11.41
N LEU A 154 9.39 7.59 -11.87
CA LEU A 154 8.33 6.79 -11.25
C LEU A 154 8.61 6.54 -9.78
N SER A 155 9.82 6.05 -9.48
CA SER A 155 10.22 5.68 -8.13
C SER A 155 10.24 6.90 -7.20
N SER A 156 10.67 8.07 -7.69
CA SER A 156 10.62 9.31 -6.91
C SER A 156 9.17 9.69 -6.61
N ARG A 157 8.29 9.68 -7.61
CA ARG A 157 6.88 10.04 -7.46
C ARG A 157 6.13 9.12 -6.52
N MET A 158 6.37 7.81 -6.59
CA MET A 158 5.79 6.86 -5.64
C MET A 158 6.26 7.14 -4.20
N LYS A 159 7.54 7.49 -4.02
CA LYS A 159 8.07 7.85 -2.71
C LYS A 159 7.41 9.13 -2.18
N GLU A 160 7.29 10.15 -3.02
CA GLU A 160 6.64 11.42 -2.67
C GLU A 160 5.15 11.24 -2.33
N ALA A 161 4.41 10.49 -3.15
CA ALA A 161 3.02 10.14 -2.89
C ALA A 161 2.89 9.37 -1.56
N GLY A 162 3.84 8.47 -1.31
CA GLY A 162 3.94 7.74 -0.06
C GLY A 162 4.15 8.62 1.17
N ASP A 163 5.12 9.53 1.10
CA ASP A 163 5.42 10.48 2.17
C ASP A 163 4.24 11.44 2.42
N ALA A 164 3.57 11.89 1.36
CA ALA A 164 2.36 12.70 1.47
C ALA A 164 1.23 11.96 2.20
N MET A 165 1.02 10.67 1.89
CA MET A 165 -0.01 9.87 2.54
C MET A 165 0.31 9.58 4.01
N ARG A 166 1.59 9.31 4.33
CA ARG A 166 2.03 9.15 5.73
C ARG A 166 1.73 10.41 6.55
N ARG A 167 2.09 11.59 6.03
CA ARG A 167 1.77 12.87 6.68
C ARG A 167 0.27 13.05 6.88
N SER A 168 -0.53 12.82 5.83
CA SER A 168 -1.99 12.93 5.94
C SER A 168 -2.59 12.01 7.00
N ARG A 169 -2.01 10.83 7.23
CA ARG A 169 -2.44 9.91 8.29
C ARG A 169 -2.04 10.36 9.68
N GLU A 170 -0.81 10.84 9.82
CA GLU A 170 -0.34 11.44 11.07
C GLU A 170 -1.27 12.59 11.47
N ASP A 171 -1.59 13.49 10.54
CA ASP A 171 -2.51 14.61 10.76
C ASP A 171 -3.92 14.13 11.15
N ALA A 172 -4.48 13.15 10.42
CA ALA A 172 -5.79 12.59 10.73
C ALA A 172 -5.83 11.87 12.09
N ALA A 173 -4.76 11.15 12.46
CA ALA A 173 -4.65 10.50 13.76
C ALA A 173 -4.56 11.53 14.89
N HIS A 174 -3.79 12.59 14.71
CA HIS A 174 -3.72 13.70 15.66
C HIS A 174 -5.07 14.39 15.84
N GLU A 175 -5.80 14.66 14.76
CA GLU A 175 -7.12 15.27 14.83
C GLU A 175 -8.14 14.34 15.53
N ALA A 176 -8.12 13.04 15.21
CA ALA A 176 -8.98 12.05 15.87
C ALA A 176 -8.68 11.94 17.37
N ARG A 177 -7.40 11.98 17.76
CA ARG A 177 -6.98 12.03 19.17
C ARG A 177 -7.57 13.24 19.87
N HIS A 178 -7.40 14.43 19.29
CA HIS A 178 -7.94 15.67 19.88
C HIS A 178 -9.44 15.58 20.09
N ARG A 179 -10.20 15.13 19.08
CA ARG A 179 -11.66 14.96 19.19
C ARG A 179 -12.06 13.94 20.27
N ALA A 180 -11.31 12.84 20.40
CA ALA A 180 -11.57 11.83 21.42
C ALA A 180 -11.30 12.35 22.84
N VAL A 181 -10.20 13.07 23.05
CA VAL A 181 -9.86 13.69 24.34
C VAL A 181 -10.90 14.75 24.73
N ASP A 182 -11.28 15.62 23.80
CA ASP A 182 -12.31 16.64 24.05
C ASP A 182 -13.66 16.03 24.44
N ALA A 183 -14.07 14.94 23.76
CA ALA A 183 -15.30 14.22 24.09
C ALA A 183 -15.22 13.59 25.48
N ARG A 184 -14.08 12.98 25.80
CA ARG A 184 -13.78 12.36 27.11
C ARG A 184 -13.84 13.40 28.24
N ASP A 185 -13.25 14.57 28.06
CA ASP A 185 -13.25 15.65 29.06
C ASP A 185 -14.66 16.23 29.30
N ARG A 186 -15.49 16.28 28.24
CA ARG A 186 -16.92 16.63 28.37
C ARG A 186 -17.69 15.58 29.17
N ILE A 187 -17.45 14.30 28.92
CA ILE A 187 -18.07 13.19 29.68
C ILE A 187 -17.66 13.28 31.16
N ASP A 188 -16.37 13.49 31.45
CA ASP A 188 -15.87 13.65 32.82
C ASP A 188 -16.54 14.84 33.55
N THR A 189 -16.72 15.95 32.84
CA THR A 189 -17.43 17.13 33.38
C THR A 189 -18.91 16.85 33.66
N ILE A 190 -19.59 16.12 32.78
CA ILE A 190 -20.97 15.68 32.99
C ILE A 190 -21.04 14.74 34.20
N ALA A 191 -20.15 13.75 34.28
CA ALA A 191 -20.13 12.78 35.38
C ALA A 191 -19.93 13.48 36.74
N ARG A 192 -18.97 14.40 36.84
CA ARG A 192 -18.76 15.21 38.06
C ARG A 192 -19.99 16.05 38.43
N THR A 193 -20.66 16.63 37.45
CA THR A 193 -21.90 17.40 37.66
C THR A 193 -23.03 16.51 38.18
N VAL A 194 -23.23 15.35 37.56
CA VAL A 194 -24.22 14.35 38.00
C VAL A 194 -23.91 13.86 39.41
N ARG A 195 -22.64 13.65 39.74
CA ARG A 195 -22.19 13.27 41.08
C ARG A 195 -22.57 14.32 42.13
N LEU A 196 -22.34 15.60 41.84
CA LEU A 196 -22.75 16.71 42.71
C LEU A 196 -24.28 16.79 42.87
N ILE A 197 -25.03 16.64 41.79
CA ILE A 197 -26.50 16.62 41.84
C ILE A 197 -26.99 15.46 42.71
N SER A 198 -26.41 14.26 42.54
CA SER A 198 -26.77 13.08 43.33
C SER A 198 -26.48 13.27 44.82
N LEU A 199 -25.36 13.93 45.16
CA LEU A 199 -25.01 14.25 46.53
C LEU A 199 -26.01 15.23 47.15
N ASN A 200 -26.39 16.29 46.43
CA ASN A 200 -27.40 17.23 46.90
C ASN A 200 -28.76 16.55 47.11
N ALA A 201 -29.17 15.68 46.17
CA ALA A 201 -30.40 14.91 46.29
C ALA A 201 -30.38 13.96 47.52
N ARG A 202 -29.23 13.35 47.80
CA ARG A 202 -29.02 12.50 48.98
C ARG A 202 -29.18 13.29 50.29
N VAL A 203 -28.61 14.49 50.35
CA VAL A 203 -28.73 15.38 51.52
C VAL A 203 -30.19 15.75 51.75
N GLU A 204 -30.93 16.12 50.70
CA GLU A 204 -32.35 16.48 50.82
C GLU A 204 -33.22 15.28 51.19
N ALA A 205 -32.90 14.09 50.66
CA ALA A 205 -33.55 12.83 51.05
C ALA A 205 -33.34 12.51 52.54
N ALA A 206 -32.13 12.72 53.07
CA ALA A 206 -31.85 12.56 54.48
C ALA A 206 -32.62 13.58 55.33
N ARG A 207 -32.73 14.84 54.85
CA ARG A 207 -33.49 15.91 55.51
C ARG A 207 -34.99 15.63 55.60
N ALA A 208 -35.56 14.97 54.59
CA ALA A 208 -36.95 14.52 54.57
C ALA A 208 -37.22 13.28 55.46
N GLY A 209 -36.20 12.69 56.07
CA GLY A 209 -36.32 11.57 57.00
C GLY A 209 -37.00 10.34 56.39
N ALA A 210 -38.06 9.84 57.03
CA ALA A 210 -38.75 8.63 56.59
C ALA A 210 -39.36 8.74 55.19
N ALA A 211 -39.81 9.93 54.79
CA ALA A 211 -40.43 10.20 53.49
C ALA A 211 -39.40 10.25 52.35
N GLY A 212 -38.13 10.57 52.64
CA GLY A 212 -37.05 10.66 51.65
C GLY A 212 -36.33 9.35 51.37
N ARG A 213 -36.62 8.24 52.08
CA ARG A 213 -35.84 6.99 51.98
C ARG A 213 -35.71 6.44 50.55
N ALA A 214 -36.79 6.42 49.77
CA ALA A 214 -36.76 5.94 48.39
C ALA A 214 -35.90 6.85 47.48
N PHE A 215 -35.99 8.18 47.66
CA PHE A 215 -35.14 9.14 46.96
C PHE A 215 -33.67 9.02 47.33
N GLY A 216 -33.38 8.68 48.60
CA GLY A 216 -32.02 8.44 49.08
C GLY A 216 -31.34 7.26 48.41
N VAL A 217 -32.09 6.21 48.05
CA VAL A 217 -31.57 5.04 47.31
C VAL A 217 -31.28 5.41 45.85
N ILE A 218 -32.18 6.15 45.20
CA ILE A 218 -31.96 6.62 43.82
C ILE A 218 -30.73 7.51 43.73
N ALA A 219 -30.54 8.40 44.72
CA ALA A 219 -29.38 9.28 44.78
C ALA A 219 -28.05 8.50 44.90
N ASP A 220 -28.02 7.39 45.66
CA ASP A 220 -26.83 6.52 45.71
C ASP A 220 -26.54 5.84 44.38
N GLU A 221 -27.58 5.36 43.70
CA GLU A 221 -27.42 4.67 42.42
C GLU A 221 -26.87 5.62 41.35
N ILE A 222 -27.39 6.86 41.30
CA ILE A 222 -26.89 7.90 40.40
C ILE A 222 -25.43 8.25 40.73
N LYS A 223 -25.08 8.32 42.02
CA LYS A 223 -23.69 8.55 42.45
C LYS A 223 -22.78 7.42 41.95
N SER A 224 -23.16 6.17 42.19
CA SER A 224 -22.41 4.98 41.72
C SER A 224 -22.21 5.01 40.20
N LEU A 225 -23.27 5.31 39.44
CA LEU A 225 -23.20 5.42 37.99
C LEU A 225 -22.26 6.53 37.51
N SER A 226 -22.27 7.69 38.20
CA SER A 226 -21.35 8.78 37.89
C SER A 226 -19.89 8.42 38.14
N GLU A 227 -19.59 7.69 39.23
CA GLU A 227 -18.25 7.21 39.56
C GLU A 227 -17.76 6.16 38.53
N GLN A 228 -18.66 5.27 38.11
CA GLN A 228 -18.35 4.33 37.02
C GLN A 228 -18.09 5.05 35.69
N THR A 229 -18.84 6.11 35.40
CA THR A 229 -18.66 6.92 34.19
C THR A 229 -17.31 7.65 34.19
N GLU A 230 -16.90 8.23 35.33
CA GLU A 230 -15.56 8.83 35.51
C GLU A 230 -14.45 7.79 35.23
N LYS A 231 -14.61 6.58 35.77
CA LYS A 231 -13.65 5.48 35.57
C LYS A 231 -13.52 5.08 34.10
N VAL A 232 -14.64 4.83 33.42
CA VAL A 232 -14.64 4.47 31.98
C VAL A 232 -14.06 5.62 31.14
N SER A 233 -14.38 6.86 31.48
CA SER A 233 -13.80 8.04 30.83
C SER A 233 -12.27 8.08 30.97
N ALA A 234 -11.72 7.66 32.10
CA ALA A 234 -10.26 7.53 32.27
C ALA A 234 -9.65 6.41 31.41
N GLU A 235 -10.31 5.25 31.33
CA GLU A 235 -9.88 4.13 30.49
C GLU A 235 -9.86 4.49 28.98
N ILE A 236 -10.79 5.32 28.52
CA ILE A 236 -10.78 5.87 27.16
C ILE A 236 -9.52 6.70 26.91
N GLY A 237 -9.11 7.54 27.85
CA GLY A 237 -7.89 8.34 27.74
C GLY A 237 -6.65 7.47 27.57
N THR A 238 -6.51 6.44 28.41
CA THR A 238 -5.41 5.46 28.30
C THR A 238 -5.42 4.73 26.96
N SER A 239 -6.59 4.27 26.50
CA SER A 239 -6.73 3.58 25.21
C SER A 239 -6.32 4.46 24.03
N VAL A 240 -6.69 5.75 24.05
CA VAL A 240 -6.31 6.73 23.03
C VAL A 240 -4.79 6.95 23.03
N ASP A 241 -4.17 7.04 24.21
CA ASP A 241 -2.72 7.20 24.33
C ASP A 241 -1.95 5.97 23.79
N GLU A 242 -2.45 4.76 24.05
CA GLU A 242 -1.88 3.51 23.53
C GLU A 242 -1.98 3.43 22.00
N ILE A 243 -3.14 3.77 21.42
CA ILE A 243 -3.32 3.83 19.96
C ILE A 243 -2.31 4.79 19.33
N MET A 244 -2.10 5.96 19.93
CA MET A 244 -1.16 6.96 19.41
C MET A 244 0.30 6.56 19.58
N ALA A 245 0.63 5.82 20.65
CA ALA A 245 1.98 5.27 20.83
C ALA A 245 2.31 4.25 19.73
N ASN A 246 1.35 3.39 19.38
CA ASN A 246 1.51 2.42 18.29
C ASN A 246 1.67 3.10 16.92
N PHE A 247 0.96 4.20 16.67
CA PHE A 247 1.12 4.99 15.44
C PHE A 247 2.54 5.56 15.26
N ARG A 248 3.30 5.74 16.33
CA ARG A 248 4.67 6.30 16.28
C ARG A 248 5.76 5.26 16.03
N ILE A 249 5.41 3.97 16.05
CA ILE A 249 6.34 2.84 15.98
C ILE A 249 6.35 2.19 14.57
N VAL A 250 5.33 2.46 13.75
CA VAL A 250 5.19 1.98 12.36
C VAL A 250 5.66 3.04 11.37
#